data_AF-A0A0W0ZCN2-F1
#
_entry.id   AF-A0A0W0ZCN2-F1
#
_cell.length_a   1.000
_cell.length_b   1.000
_cell.length_c   1.000
_cell.angle_alpha   90.00
_cell.angle_beta   90.00
_cell.angle_gamma   90.00
#
_symmetry.space_group_name_H-M   'P 1'
#
loop_
_entity.id
_entity.type
_entity.pdbx_description
1 polymer ?
#
loop_
_entity_poly.entity_id
_entity_poly.type
_entity_poly.pdbx_seq_one_letter_code
_entity_poly.pdbx_strand_id
1 'polypeptide(L)'
;MLDRSLDFHDFKYRWVFEIANLVRETITNGSHCVIDLASDIEKQVSKPHKNTILHDFIDYVISDYYAWVHFHYSIYDGYSLAEFEDAMETSEVVQLFNDYQINFLTLEEYLKQTKNDAFDYNTEYLRTVLEEQLTPTLVIEVFNLLFDDRLLMKEFNLSIANDMGERTKRYARWPKWLERALFCREKGRCAICTRDITPLLNTVNKPAIDHIVPIALNGVNDPTNLQMLCPGCNSNKSGHKIITSNLKPLYW
;
A
#
# COMPACT_ATOMS: atom_id res chain seq x y z
N MET A 1 1.32 -7.23 30.99
CA MET A 1 0.26 -7.38 29.97
C MET A 1 0.69 -6.52 28.81
N LEU A 2 1.09 -7.14 27.69
CA LEU A 2 1.35 -6.40 26.45
C LEU A 2 0.00 -5.89 25.95
N ASP A 3 -0.10 -4.59 25.74
CA ASP A 3 -1.28 -3.95 25.16
C ASP A 3 -1.48 -4.53 23.75
N ARG A 4 -2.52 -5.36 23.60
CA ARG A 4 -2.83 -6.08 22.35
C ARG A 4 -3.56 -5.19 21.33
N SER A 5 -3.90 -3.96 21.69
CA SER A 5 -4.80 -3.11 20.89
C SER A 5 -4.13 -2.41 19.69
N LEU A 6 -2.80 -2.39 19.61
CA LEU A 6 -2.06 -1.67 18.56
C LEU A 6 -1.59 -2.53 17.38
N ASP A 7 -1.62 -3.86 17.49
CA ASP A 7 -1.05 -4.76 16.47
C ASP A 7 -2.11 -5.46 15.60
N PHE A 8 -3.38 -5.44 16.00
CA PHE A 8 -4.45 -6.18 15.33
C PHE A 8 -5.75 -5.39 15.37
N HIS A 9 -6.42 -5.29 14.24
CA HIS A 9 -7.79 -4.81 14.14
C HIS A 9 -8.55 -5.62 13.09
N ASP A 10 -9.87 -5.48 13.08
CA ASP A 10 -10.72 -6.14 12.09
C ASP A 10 -10.52 -5.50 10.72
N PHE A 11 -10.05 -6.31 9.78
CA PHE A 11 -9.79 -5.89 8.41
C PHE A 11 -11.10 -5.61 7.67
N LYS A 12 -11.32 -4.38 7.19
CA LYS A 12 -12.60 -4.02 6.54
C LYS A 12 -12.56 -4.25 5.04
N TYR A 13 -12.65 -5.51 4.65
CA TYR A 13 -12.49 -5.95 3.25
C TYR A 13 -13.31 -5.17 2.22
N ARG A 14 -14.55 -4.77 2.54
CA ARG A 14 -15.40 -3.99 1.63
C ARG A 14 -14.67 -2.74 1.12
N TRP A 15 -14.24 -1.88 2.03
CA TRP A 15 -13.56 -0.63 1.73
C TRP A 15 -12.18 -0.85 1.13
N VAL A 16 -11.41 -1.75 1.74
CA VAL A 16 -10.01 -1.95 1.35
C VAL A 16 -9.91 -2.54 -0.06
N PHE A 17 -10.84 -3.39 -0.49
CA PHE A 17 -10.82 -3.91 -1.88
C PHE A 17 -11.10 -2.82 -2.91
N GLU A 18 -12.03 -1.91 -2.62
CA GLU A 18 -12.35 -0.79 -3.52
C GLU A 18 -11.14 0.14 -3.68
N ILE A 19 -10.53 0.55 -2.57
CA ILE A 19 -9.32 1.39 -2.57
C ILE A 19 -8.13 0.66 -3.21
N ALA A 20 -7.94 -0.63 -2.91
CA ALA A 20 -6.87 -1.41 -3.53
C ALA A 20 -7.04 -1.52 -5.07
N ASN A 21 -8.28 -1.62 -5.55
CA ASN A 21 -8.53 -1.61 -6.99
C ASN A 21 -8.20 -0.25 -7.60
N LEU A 22 -8.59 0.85 -6.95
CA LEU A 22 -8.21 2.20 -7.37
C LEU A 22 -6.69 2.35 -7.47
N VAL A 23 -5.94 1.98 -6.44
CA VAL A 23 -4.47 2.04 -6.46
C VAL A 23 -3.88 1.18 -7.58
N ARG A 24 -4.42 -0.03 -7.79
CA ARG A 24 -3.99 -0.91 -8.89
C ARG A 24 -4.19 -0.24 -10.24
N GLU A 25 -5.36 0.35 -10.48
CA GLU A 25 -5.67 1.06 -11.72
C GLU A 25 -4.72 2.23 -11.94
N THR A 26 -4.46 3.04 -10.91
CA THR A 26 -3.51 4.17 -10.97
C THR A 26 -2.10 3.71 -11.33
N ILE A 27 -1.63 2.59 -10.76
CA ILE A 27 -0.32 1.99 -11.12
C ILE A 27 -0.32 1.56 -12.58
N THR A 28 -1.37 0.86 -13.04
CA THR A 28 -1.41 0.30 -14.40
C THR A 28 -1.61 1.36 -15.48
N ASN A 29 -2.26 2.48 -15.16
CA ASN A 29 -2.48 3.58 -16.09
C ASN A 29 -1.24 4.47 -16.26
N GLY A 30 -0.26 4.39 -15.34
CA GLY A 30 1.02 5.11 -15.46
C GLY A 30 0.90 6.63 -15.36
N SER A 31 -0.09 7.13 -14.62
CA SER A 31 -0.45 8.56 -14.61
C SER A 31 0.46 9.46 -13.76
N HIS A 32 1.39 8.87 -12.99
CA HIS A 32 2.21 9.59 -12.02
C HIS A 32 3.66 9.13 -12.05
N CYS A 33 4.59 10.07 -11.83
CA CYS A 33 5.99 9.78 -11.53
C CYS A 33 6.07 9.24 -10.09
N VAL A 34 6.37 7.96 -9.93
CA VAL A 34 6.23 7.28 -8.62
C VAL A 34 7.25 7.79 -7.62
N ILE A 35 8.44 8.16 -8.09
CA ILE A 35 9.53 8.63 -7.21
C ILE A 35 9.26 10.01 -6.61
N ASP A 36 8.44 10.84 -7.25
CA ASP A 36 8.11 12.19 -6.74
C ASP A 36 7.17 12.11 -5.53
N LEU A 37 6.49 10.97 -5.35
CA LEU A 37 5.61 10.68 -4.22
C LEU A 37 6.34 10.04 -3.04
N ALA A 38 7.61 9.65 -3.20
CA ALA A 38 8.37 9.00 -2.15
C ALA A 38 8.74 9.99 -1.04
N SER A 39 8.41 9.64 0.20
CA SER A 39 8.70 10.47 1.38
C SER A 39 10.20 10.63 1.65
N ASP A 40 11.01 9.60 1.32
CA ASP A 40 12.47 9.64 1.39
C ASP A 40 13.06 8.66 0.38
N ILE A 41 13.09 9.09 -0.89
CA ILE A 41 13.53 8.26 -2.01
C ILE A 41 14.92 7.65 -1.78
N GLU A 42 15.88 8.44 -1.30
CA GLU A 42 17.26 7.99 -1.06
C GLU A 42 17.32 6.83 -0.04
N LYS A 43 16.57 6.95 1.07
CA LYS A 43 16.50 5.86 2.06
C LYS A 43 15.73 4.67 1.53
N GLN A 44 14.56 4.88 0.94
CA GLN A 44 13.66 3.81 0.50
C GLN A 44 14.26 2.95 -0.61
N VAL A 45 15.03 3.53 -1.53
CA VAL A 45 15.65 2.78 -2.63
C VAL A 45 16.96 2.08 -2.24
N SER A 46 17.67 2.59 -1.22
CA SER A 46 19.01 2.12 -0.86
C SER A 46 19.03 0.86 0.02
N LYS A 47 17.99 0.62 0.82
CA LYS A 47 17.86 -0.56 1.69
C LYS A 47 16.39 -0.84 2.03
N PRO A 48 16.06 -2.03 2.57
CA PRO A 48 14.70 -2.35 2.98
C PRO A 48 14.19 -1.49 4.14
N HIS A 49 13.02 -0.91 3.97
CA HIS A 49 12.24 -0.18 4.98
C HIS A 49 10.84 -0.77 5.08
N LYS A 50 10.20 -0.70 6.25
CA LYS A 50 8.80 -1.15 6.38
C LYS A 50 7.84 -0.22 5.63
N ASN A 51 8.05 1.09 5.75
CA ASN A 51 7.37 2.10 4.94
C ASN A 51 8.06 2.15 3.58
N THR A 52 7.46 1.48 2.61
CA THR A 52 7.94 1.37 1.24
C THR A 52 7.45 2.54 0.40
N ILE A 53 7.99 2.71 -0.80
CA ILE A 53 7.47 3.70 -1.77
C ILE A 53 5.98 3.42 -2.08
N LEU A 54 5.56 2.16 -2.08
CA LEU A 54 4.15 1.80 -2.25
C LEU A 54 3.25 2.33 -1.11
N HIS A 55 3.74 2.50 0.12
CA HIS A 55 2.93 3.08 1.20
C HIS A 55 2.64 4.55 0.89
N ASP A 56 3.67 5.31 0.51
CA ASP A 56 3.54 6.72 0.16
C ASP A 56 2.66 6.90 -1.10
N PHE A 57 2.78 5.99 -2.06
CA PHE A 57 1.93 5.97 -3.25
C PHE A 57 0.46 5.69 -2.91
N ILE A 58 0.18 4.73 -2.03
CA ILE A 58 -1.19 4.44 -1.57
C ILE A 58 -1.77 5.64 -0.83
N ASP A 59 -1.00 6.25 0.07
CA ASP A 59 -1.38 7.44 0.83
C ASP A 59 -1.78 8.60 -0.09
N TYR A 60 -0.98 8.85 -1.12
CA TYR A 60 -1.30 9.82 -2.17
C TYR A 60 -2.60 9.49 -2.89
N VAL A 61 -2.79 8.25 -3.37
CA VAL A 61 -4.00 7.88 -4.11
C VAL A 61 -5.26 7.98 -3.25
N ILE A 62 -5.18 7.58 -1.97
CA ILE A 62 -6.28 7.75 -1.01
C ILE A 62 -6.61 9.23 -0.86
N SER A 63 -5.60 10.05 -0.56
CA SER A 63 -5.78 11.48 -0.33
C SER A 63 -6.35 12.20 -1.55
N ASP A 64 -5.83 11.89 -2.75
CA ASP A 64 -6.30 12.46 -4.02
C ASP A 64 -7.76 12.08 -4.31
N TYR A 65 -8.11 10.80 -4.13
CA TYR A 65 -9.48 10.32 -4.32
C TYR A 65 -10.48 11.02 -3.39
N TYR A 66 -10.23 11.03 -2.08
CA TYR A 66 -11.18 11.63 -1.14
C TYR A 66 -11.22 13.15 -1.29
N ALA A 67 -10.09 13.81 -1.57
CA ALA A 67 -10.07 15.23 -1.86
C ALA A 67 -10.97 15.58 -3.05
N TRP A 68 -10.95 14.78 -4.12
CA TRP A 68 -11.72 15.05 -5.33
C TRP A 68 -13.18 14.60 -5.24
N VAL A 69 -13.44 13.43 -4.64
CA VAL A 69 -14.76 12.80 -4.62
C VAL A 69 -15.62 13.23 -3.43
N HIS A 70 -15.01 13.62 -2.31
CA HIS A 70 -15.74 13.85 -1.05
C HIS A 70 -15.55 15.24 -0.46
N PHE A 71 -14.42 15.90 -0.72
CA PHE A 71 -14.07 17.21 -0.13
C PHE A 71 -13.97 18.35 -1.15
N HIS A 72 -14.38 18.12 -2.41
CA HIS A 72 -14.30 19.14 -3.43
C HIS A 72 -15.50 20.10 -3.37
N TYR A 73 -15.24 21.41 -3.34
CA TYR A 73 -16.24 22.47 -3.18
C TYR A 73 -17.45 22.33 -4.12
N SER A 74 -17.21 22.00 -5.39
CA SER A 74 -18.29 21.97 -6.39
C SER A 74 -19.33 20.87 -6.15
N ILE A 75 -19.07 19.92 -5.24
CA ILE A 75 -20.02 18.84 -4.93
C ILE A 75 -21.23 19.40 -4.17
N TYR A 76 -21.01 20.41 -3.33
CA TYR A 76 -22.03 20.95 -2.41
C TYR A 76 -22.41 22.40 -2.72
N ASP A 77 -21.96 22.94 -3.86
CA ASP A 77 -22.33 24.28 -4.28
C ASP A 77 -23.86 24.39 -4.44
N GLY A 78 -24.45 25.38 -3.78
CA GLY A 78 -25.90 25.61 -3.78
C GLY A 78 -26.73 24.75 -2.81
N TYR A 79 -26.12 23.87 -2.00
CA TYR A 79 -26.85 23.09 -1.01
C TYR A 79 -27.37 23.98 0.13
N SER A 80 -28.61 23.75 0.55
CA SER A 80 -29.09 24.22 1.84
C SER A 80 -28.46 23.40 2.99
N LEU A 81 -28.53 23.92 4.22
CA LEU A 81 -27.98 23.22 5.38
C LEU A 81 -28.61 21.83 5.58
N ALA A 82 -29.92 21.69 5.36
CA ALA A 82 -30.62 20.42 5.51
C ALA A 82 -30.21 19.40 4.42
N GLU A 83 -30.00 19.85 3.18
CA GLU A 83 -29.49 18.97 2.10
C GLU A 83 -28.05 18.54 2.38
N PHE A 84 -27.26 19.42 2.97
CA PHE A 84 -25.89 19.10 3.37
C PHE A 84 -25.86 18.07 4.51
N GLU A 85 -26.73 18.22 5.51
CA GLU A 85 -26.88 17.25 6.61
C GLU A 85 -27.21 15.84 6.08
N ASP A 86 -28.21 15.73 5.19
CA ASP A 86 -28.61 14.45 4.58
C ASP A 86 -27.48 13.82 3.74
N ALA A 87 -26.74 14.65 2.99
CA ALA A 87 -25.58 14.20 2.23
C ALA A 87 -24.46 13.68 3.13
N MET A 88 -24.22 14.30 4.29
CA MET A 88 -23.20 13.85 5.25
C MET A 88 -23.58 12.54 5.93
N GLU A 89 -24.85 12.36 6.33
CA GLU A 89 -25.32 11.11 6.95
C GLU A 89 -25.11 9.88 6.06
N THR A 90 -25.20 10.08 4.74
CA THR A 90 -25.02 9.01 3.75
C THR A 90 -23.63 8.95 3.12
N SER A 91 -22.73 9.88 3.49
CA SER A 91 -21.39 9.97 2.89
C SER A 91 -20.54 8.73 3.17
N GLU A 92 -19.71 8.38 2.19
CA GLU A 92 -18.76 7.26 2.28
C GLU A 92 -17.80 7.43 3.46
N VAL A 93 -17.30 8.66 3.66
CA VAL A 93 -16.37 9.02 4.74
C VAL A 93 -16.98 8.78 6.12
N VAL A 94 -18.25 9.17 6.32
CA VAL A 94 -18.95 8.91 7.60
C VAL A 94 -19.19 7.42 7.81
N GLN A 95 -19.56 6.67 6.76
CA GLN A 95 -19.70 5.21 6.86
C GLN A 95 -18.37 4.53 7.24
N LEU A 96 -17.26 4.98 6.64
CA LEU A 96 -15.91 4.53 6.99
C LEU A 96 -15.59 4.80 8.46
N PHE A 97 -15.82 6.03 8.94
CA PHE A 97 -15.58 6.36 10.35
C PHE A 97 -16.38 5.48 11.29
N ASN A 98 -17.65 5.21 10.97
CA ASN A 98 -18.48 4.31 11.77
C ASN A 98 -17.96 2.87 11.76
N ASP A 99 -17.59 2.33 10.59
CA ASP A 99 -17.09 0.95 10.45
C ASP A 99 -15.75 0.73 11.18
N TYR A 100 -14.87 1.73 11.16
CA TYR A 100 -13.58 1.73 11.86
C TYR A 100 -13.67 2.27 13.29
N GLN A 101 -14.84 2.69 13.75
CA GLN A 101 -15.08 3.23 15.09
C GLN A 101 -14.19 4.45 15.40
N ILE A 102 -14.00 5.32 14.40
CA ILE A 102 -13.29 6.59 14.54
C ILE A 102 -14.17 7.56 15.32
N ASN A 103 -13.58 8.28 16.28
CA ASN A 103 -14.30 9.31 17.03
C ASN A 103 -14.26 10.62 16.27
N PHE A 104 -15.44 11.11 15.85
CA PHE A 104 -15.61 12.39 15.18
C PHE A 104 -16.89 13.08 15.68
N LEU A 105 -16.96 14.39 15.54
CA LEU A 105 -18.15 15.19 15.83
C LEU A 105 -19.14 15.08 14.68
N THR A 106 -20.43 14.98 14.99
CA THR A 106 -21.50 15.26 14.02
C THR A 106 -21.47 16.73 13.60
N LEU A 107 -22.10 17.07 12.48
CA LEU A 107 -22.19 18.47 12.03
C LEU A 107 -22.80 19.37 13.11
N GLU A 108 -23.90 18.92 13.73
CA GLU A 108 -24.58 19.67 14.80
C GLU A 108 -23.63 19.93 15.99
N GLU A 109 -22.86 18.92 16.42
CA GLU A 109 -21.91 19.05 17.51
C GLU A 109 -20.73 19.97 17.15
N TYR A 110 -20.25 19.92 15.90
CA TYR A 110 -19.18 20.77 15.41
C TYR A 110 -19.61 22.25 15.34
N LEU A 111 -20.79 22.54 14.79
CA LEU A 111 -21.33 23.90 14.69
C LEU A 111 -21.65 24.50 16.06
N LYS A 112 -21.98 23.69 17.07
CA LYS A 112 -22.15 24.16 18.46
C LYS A 112 -20.84 24.58 19.12
N GLN A 113 -19.72 24.02 18.68
CA GLN A 113 -18.40 24.23 19.29
C GLN A 113 -17.54 25.25 18.55
N THR A 114 -17.92 25.62 17.33
CA THR A 114 -17.12 26.50 16.46
C THR A 114 -17.98 27.64 15.91
N LYS A 115 -17.33 28.63 15.27
CA LYS A 115 -18.03 29.65 14.48
C LYS A 115 -17.95 29.35 12.97
N ASN A 116 -17.51 28.16 12.64
CA ASN A 116 -17.30 27.69 11.28
C ASN A 116 -18.63 27.24 10.68
N ASP A 117 -18.64 26.97 9.39
CA ASP A 117 -19.83 26.52 8.69
C ASP A 117 -19.77 25.02 8.32
N ALA A 118 -20.80 24.54 7.62
CA ALA A 118 -20.88 23.16 7.18
C ALA A 118 -19.82 22.81 6.14
N PHE A 119 -19.34 23.81 5.40
CA PHE A 119 -18.27 23.62 4.43
C PHE A 119 -16.95 23.34 5.16
N ASP A 120 -16.58 24.17 6.13
CA ASP A 120 -15.42 23.95 6.99
C ASP A 120 -15.49 22.59 7.71
N TYR A 121 -16.69 22.16 8.11
CA TYR A 121 -16.89 20.84 8.70
C TYR A 121 -16.44 19.71 7.76
N ASN A 122 -16.80 19.77 6.49
CA ASN A 122 -16.44 18.73 5.53
C ASN A 122 -14.99 18.85 5.05
N THR A 123 -14.59 20.02 4.54
CA THR A 123 -13.31 20.16 3.83
C THR A 123 -12.10 20.33 4.75
N GLU A 124 -12.32 20.81 5.97
CA GLU A 124 -11.24 20.96 6.96
C GLU A 124 -11.37 19.87 8.02
N TYR A 125 -12.50 19.78 8.72
CA TYR A 125 -12.60 18.90 9.89
C TYR A 125 -12.67 17.42 9.53
N LEU A 126 -13.65 16.97 8.75
CA LEU A 126 -13.78 15.55 8.37
C LEU A 126 -12.57 15.08 7.56
N ARG A 127 -12.06 15.92 6.66
CA ARG A 127 -10.82 15.65 5.94
C ARG A 127 -9.64 15.42 6.88
N THR A 128 -9.42 16.31 7.84
CA THR A 128 -8.34 16.16 8.83
C THR A 128 -8.53 14.88 9.65
N VAL A 129 -9.75 14.57 10.09
CA VAL A 129 -10.05 13.32 10.80
C VAL A 129 -9.71 12.10 9.94
N LEU A 130 -10.07 12.10 8.65
CA LEU A 130 -9.74 11.02 7.73
C LEU A 130 -8.22 10.85 7.60
N GLU A 131 -7.53 11.93 7.23
CA GLU A 131 -6.08 11.94 6.97
C GLU A 131 -5.27 11.55 8.22
N GLU A 132 -5.62 12.07 9.39
CA GLU A 132 -4.83 11.84 10.61
C GLU A 132 -5.20 10.54 11.34
N GLN A 133 -6.48 10.15 11.36
CA GLN A 133 -6.95 9.04 12.21
C GLN A 133 -7.18 7.74 11.45
N LEU A 134 -7.52 7.79 10.15
CA LEU A 134 -7.95 6.59 9.42
C LEU A 134 -7.04 6.23 8.24
N THR A 135 -6.56 7.21 7.47
CA THR A 135 -5.68 6.97 6.31
C THR A 135 -4.46 6.10 6.66
N PRO A 136 -3.74 6.29 7.79
CA PRO A 136 -2.62 5.42 8.14
C PRO A 136 -2.98 3.93 8.23
N THR A 137 -4.18 3.63 8.74
CA THR A 137 -4.70 2.26 8.82
C THR A 137 -5.05 1.74 7.43
N LEU A 138 -5.77 2.53 6.62
CA LEU A 138 -6.15 2.16 5.26
C LEU A 138 -4.92 1.88 4.40
N VAL A 139 -3.86 2.68 4.51
CA VAL A 139 -2.60 2.48 3.78
C VAL A 139 -2.01 1.10 4.08
N ILE A 140 -1.96 0.71 5.36
CA ILE A 140 -1.41 -0.59 5.77
C ILE A 140 -2.29 -1.74 5.26
N GLU A 141 -3.61 -1.60 5.34
CA GLU A 141 -4.54 -2.64 4.88
C GLU A 141 -4.48 -2.84 3.37
N VAL A 142 -4.50 -1.74 2.61
CA VAL A 142 -4.37 -1.76 1.15
C VAL A 142 -3.01 -2.34 0.75
N PHE A 143 -1.93 -1.94 1.42
CA PHE A 143 -0.60 -2.50 1.19
C PHE A 143 -0.59 -4.02 1.38
N ASN A 144 -1.24 -4.54 2.43
CA ASN A 144 -1.30 -5.98 2.68
C ASN A 144 -1.98 -6.77 1.55
N LEU A 145 -2.98 -6.20 0.86
CA LEU A 145 -3.60 -6.84 -0.31
C LEU A 145 -2.70 -6.75 -1.54
N LEU A 146 -2.17 -5.56 -1.83
CA LEU A 146 -1.43 -5.29 -3.06
C LEU A 146 -0.04 -5.95 -3.06
N PHE A 147 0.62 -6.01 -1.89
CA PHE A 147 1.95 -6.58 -1.77
C PHE A 147 1.99 -8.06 -2.17
N ASP A 148 0.87 -8.80 -2.05
CA ASP A 148 0.78 -10.21 -2.48
C ASP A 148 0.75 -10.39 -4.01
N ASP A 149 0.31 -9.36 -4.74
CA ASP A 149 0.22 -9.33 -6.20
C ASP A 149 1.59 -9.01 -6.81
N ARG A 150 2.38 -10.06 -7.05
CA ARG A 150 3.76 -9.93 -7.53
C ARG A 150 3.83 -9.36 -8.95
N LEU A 151 2.81 -9.57 -9.78
CA LEU A 151 2.75 -8.96 -11.12
C LEU A 151 2.51 -7.46 -11.01
N LEU A 152 1.62 -7.00 -10.13
CA LEU A 152 1.48 -5.59 -9.83
C LEU A 152 2.78 -4.99 -9.28
N MET A 153 3.44 -5.67 -8.34
CA MET A 153 4.75 -5.22 -7.82
C MET A 153 5.81 -5.12 -8.91
N LYS A 154 5.76 -5.99 -9.94
CA LYS A 154 6.65 -5.92 -11.10
C LYS A 154 6.38 -4.66 -11.92
N GLU A 155 5.12 -4.35 -12.25
CA GLU A 155 4.75 -3.13 -12.98
C GLU A 155 5.12 -1.87 -12.18
N PHE A 156 4.81 -1.84 -10.88
CA PHE A 156 5.16 -0.73 -10.00
C PHE A 156 6.67 -0.47 -9.95
N ASN A 157 7.48 -1.53 -9.80
CA ASN A 157 8.93 -1.40 -9.75
C ASN A 157 9.59 -1.16 -11.11
N LEU A 158 8.90 -1.48 -12.21
CA LEU A 158 9.31 -1.03 -13.54
C LEU A 158 9.17 0.49 -13.67
N SER A 159 8.08 1.08 -13.16
CA SER A 159 7.92 2.53 -13.11
C SER A 159 9.04 3.18 -12.31
N ILE A 160 9.30 2.70 -11.09
CA ILE A 160 10.39 3.23 -10.24
C ILE A 160 11.74 3.13 -10.96
N ALA A 161 12.04 2.00 -11.60
CA ALA A 161 13.32 1.82 -12.30
C ALA A 161 13.48 2.75 -13.51
N ASN A 162 12.38 3.04 -14.22
CA ASN A 162 12.36 3.99 -15.33
C ASN A 162 12.57 5.43 -14.81
N ASP A 163 11.86 5.81 -13.75
CA ASP A 163 11.88 7.14 -13.16
C ASP A 163 13.25 7.45 -12.52
N MET A 164 13.83 6.48 -11.80
CA MET A 164 15.16 6.62 -11.19
C MET A 164 16.25 6.90 -12.23
N GLY A 165 16.19 6.27 -13.40
CA GLY A 165 17.19 6.44 -14.48
C GLY A 165 18.61 5.98 -14.15
N GLU A 166 18.91 5.65 -12.89
CA GLU A 166 20.22 5.27 -12.41
C GLU A 166 20.23 4.01 -11.54
N ARG A 167 21.42 3.42 -11.42
CA ARG A 167 21.61 2.15 -10.74
C ARG A 167 21.81 2.34 -9.25
N THR A 168 20.95 1.73 -8.44
CA THR A 168 21.15 1.66 -6.98
C THR A 168 22.22 0.64 -6.59
N LYS A 169 22.89 0.85 -5.44
CA LYS A 169 23.79 -0.17 -4.88
C LYS A 169 22.98 -1.30 -4.28
N ARG A 170 23.34 -2.56 -4.61
CA ARG A 170 22.73 -3.73 -3.99
C ARG A 170 22.94 -3.72 -2.47
N TYR A 171 21.86 -3.88 -1.71
CA TYR A 171 21.94 -4.04 -0.27
C TYR A 171 22.50 -5.43 0.10
N ALA A 172 23.46 -5.46 1.02
CA ALA A 172 24.28 -6.65 1.27
C ALA A 172 23.69 -7.61 2.32
N ARG A 173 22.76 -7.17 3.18
CA ARG A 173 22.32 -7.93 4.36
C ARG A 173 20.84 -7.79 4.62
N TRP A 174 20.02 -8.72 4.15
CA TRP A 174 18.58 -8.68 4.37
C TRP A 174 18.21 -8.78 5.87
N PRO A 175 17.35 -7.89 6.39
CA PRO A 175 16.91 -7.98 7.78
C PRO A 175 15.94 -9.15 7.98
N LYS A 176 15.89 -9.69 9.20
CA LYS A 176 15.05 -10.86 9.53
C LYS A 176 13.55 -10.63 9.35
N TRP A 177 13.08 -9.40 9.56
CA TRP A 177 11.68 -9.06 9.31
C TRP A 177 11.34 -9.17 7.82
N LEU A 178 12.26 -8.78 6.92
CA LEU A 178 12.04 -8.87 5.47
C LEU A 178 12.07 -10.32 5.00
N GLU A 179 13.04 -11.10 5.49
CA GLU A 179 13.08 -12.55 5.23
C GLU A 179 11.77 -13.24 5.62
N ARG A 180 11.11 -12.78 6.69
CA ARG A 180 9.81 -13.29 7.16
C ARG A 180 8.59 -12.72 6.42
N ALA A 181 8.67 -11.49 5.89
CA ALA A 181 7.59 -10.85 5.15
C ALA A 181 7.43 -11.38 3.72
N LEU A 182 8.56 -11.46 2.99
CA LEU A 182 8.76 -12.48 1.95
C LEU A 182 8.61 -13.86 2.64
N PHE A 183 8.66 -15.03 2.06
CA PHE A 183 8.27 -16.29 2.78
C PHE A 183 6.79 -16.34 3.18
N CYS A 184 6.27 -15.43 4.03
CA CYS A 184 4.83 -15.33 4.31
C CYS A 184 4.03 -15.00 3.04
N ARG A 185 4.41 -13.93 2.32
CA ARG A 185 3.80 -13.58 1.02
C ARG A 185 3.89 -14.73 0.00
N GLU A 186 5.03 -15.41 -0.02
CA GLU A 186 5.27 -16.55 -0.91
C GLU A 186 4.66 -17.87 -0.41
N LYS A 187 4.08 -17.90 0.79
CA LYS A 187 3.55 -19.10 1.44
C LYS A 187 4.56 -20.26 1.49
N GLY A 188 5.82 -19.94 1.77
CA GLY A 188 6.90 -20.92 1.82
C GLY A 188 7.25 -21.58 0.48
N ARG A 189 6.92 -20.94 -0.66
CA ARG A 189 7.18 -21.46 -2.01
C ARG A 189 8.04 -20.51 -2.84
N CYS A 190 8.70 -21.02 -3.87
CA CYS A 190 9.41 -20.19 -4.84
C CYS A 190 8.42 -19.29 -5.60
N ALA A 191 8.71 -17.99 -5.70
CA ALA A 191 7.86 -17.01 -6.40
C ALA A 191 7.70 -17.26 -7.91
N ILE A 192 8.60 -18.04 -8.52
CA ILE A 192 8.57 -18.36 -9.97
C ILE A 192 7.97 -19.73 -10.23
N CYS A 193 8.51 -20.79 -9.60
CA CYS A 193 8.16 -22.17 -9.94
C CYS A 193 7.30 -22.88 -8.90
N THR A 194 6.90 -22.21 -7.81
CA THR A 194 6.08 -22.74 -6.70
C THR A 194 6.67 -23.93 -5.93
N ARG A 195 7.91 -24.33 -6.23
CA ARG A 195 8.66 -25.34 -5.46
C ARG A 195 8.70 -24.96 -3.99
N ASP A 196 8.48 -25.94 -3.13
CA ASP A 196 8.61 -25.78 -1.68
C ASP A 196 10.03 -25.31 -1.30
N ILE A 197 10.10 -24.29 -0.46
CA ILE A 197 11.34 -23.76 0.11
C ILE A 197 11.28 -23.74 1.64
N THR A 198 10.35 -24.49 2.23
CA THR A 198 10.24 -24.62 3.67
C THR A 198 11.40 -25.46 4.21
N PRO A 199 11.89 -25.17 5.43
CA PRO A 199 12.92 -26.01 6.07
C PRO A 199 12.45 -27.44 6.38
N LEU A 200 11.15 -27.74 6.24
CA LEU A 200 10.58 -29.07 6.51
C LEU A 200 10.99 -30.08 5.42
N LEU A 201 10.93 -29.66 4.15
CA LEU A 201 11.24 -30.51 3.00
C LEU A 201 12.58 -30.16 2.36
N ASN A 202 13.09 -28.94 2.61
CA ASN A 202 14.34 -28.45 2.04
C ASN A 202 15.39 -28.19 3.12
N THR A 203 16.16 -29.22 3.45
CA THR A 203 17.20 -29.17 4.49
C THR A 203 18.58 -28.76 3.97
N VAL A 204 18.77 -28.72 2.66
CA VAL A 204 20.09 -28.51 2.02
C VAL A 204 20.20 -27.13 1.38
N ASN A 205 19.13 -26.64 0.75
CA ASN A 205 19.19 -25.47 -0.10
C ASN A 205 18.49 -24.26 0.55
N LYS A 206 19.26 -23.28 1.01
CA LYS A 206 18.69 -22.02 1.50
C LYS A 206 18.04 -21.24 0.33
N PRO A 207 16.79 -20.77 0.47
CA PRO A 207 16.20 -19.88 -0.52
C PRO A 207 16.96 -18.55 -0.62
N ALA A 208 16.89 -17.93 -1.79
CA ALA A 208 17.50 -16.63 -2.07
C ALA A 208 16.44 -15.54 -2.09
N ILE A 209 16.78 -14.36 -1.57
CA ILE A 209 16.03 -13.13 -1.85
C ILE A 209 16.67 -12.50 -3.08
N ASP A 210 15.86 -12.28 -4.11
CA ASP A 210 16.28 -11.64 -5.35
C ASP A 210 15.32 -10.52 -5.74
N HIS A 211 15.78 -9.62 -6.60
CA HIS A 211 15.00 -8.50 -7.09
C HIS A 211 14.04 -8.93 -8.21
N ILE A 212 12.81 -8.44 -8.25
CA ILE A 212 11.87 -8.60 -9.36
C ILE A 212 12.43 -7.87 -10.58
N VAL A 213 12.67 -6.55 -10.44
CA VAL A 213 13.45 -5.75 -11.37
C VAL A 213 14.90 -5.73 -10.90
N PRO A 214 15.85 -6.35 -11.62
CA PRO A 214 17.24 -6.42 -11.20
C PRO A 214 17.89 -5.05 -11.02
N ILE A 215 18.83 -4.95 -10.07
CA ILE A 215 19.69 -3.77 -9.90
C ILE A 215 20.41 -3.34 -11.20
N ALA A 216 20.77 -4.29 -12.07
CA ALA A 216 21.41 -3.98 -13.36
C ALA A 216 20.48 -3.27 -14.37
N LEU A 217 19.18 -3.26 -14.08
CA LEU A 217 18.11 -2.60 -14.83
C LEU A 217 17.43 -1.53 -13.96
N ASN A 218 18.23 -0.81 -13.16
CA ASN A 218 17.79 0.28 -12.27
C ASN A 218 16.77 -0.10 -11.18
N GLY A 219 16.59 -1.39 -10.91
CA GLY A 219 15.78 -1.83 -9.77
C GLY A 219 16.33 -1.33 -8.44
N VAL A 220 15.47 -1.27 -7.43
CA VAL A 220 15.75 -0.70 -6.10
C VAL A 220 15.70 -1.77 -5.00
N ASN A 221 16.17 -1.45 -3.78
CA ASN A 221 16.16 -2.37 -2.64
C ASN A 221 14.88 -2.29 -1.78
N ASP A 222 13.88 -1.55 -2.25
CA ASP A 222 12.55 -1.49 -1.64
C ASP A 222 11.93 -2.91 -1.56
N PRO A 223 11.28 -3.30 -0.44
CA PRO A 223 10.68 -4.63 -0.28
C PRO A 223 9.70 -5.03 -1.40
N THR A 224 8.99 -4.07 -1.99
CA THR A 224 8.07 -4.34 -3.12
C THR A 224 8.80 -4.91 -4.32
N ASN A 225 10.08 -4.57 -4.51
CA ASN A 225 10.92 -5.10 -5.58
C ASN A 225 11.56 -6.46 -5.25
N LEU A 226 11.32 -7.04 -4.08
CA LEU A 226 12.03 -8.25 -3.65
C LEU A 226 11.12 -9.48 -3.71
N GLN A 227 11.70 -10.66 -3.93
CA GLN A 227 11.00 -11.94 -3.98
C GLN A 227 11.88 -13.10 -3.50
N MET A 228 11.26 -14.16 -3.01
CA MET A 228 11.96 -15.36 -2.57
C MET A 228 11.99 -16.48 -3.62
N LEU A 229 13.19 -16.97 -3.96
CA LEU A 229 13.44 -17.94 -5.02
C LEU A 229 14.16 -19.20 -4.52
N CYS A 230 13.85 -20.34 -5.13
CA CYS A 230 14.68 -21.54 -4.99
C CYS A 230 16.01 -21.36 -5.75
N PRO A 231 17.07 -22.14 -5.45
CA PRO A 231 18.38 -21.97 -6.10
C PRO A 231 18.32 -22.07 -7.62
N GLY A 232 17.55 -23.02 -8.16
CA GLY A 232 17.44 -23.20 -9.61
C GLY A 232 16.83 -21.97 -10.32
N CYS A 233 15.78 -21.39 -9.76
CA CYS A 233 15.17 -20.18 -10.31
C CYS A 233 16.09 -18.97 -10.15
N ASN A 234 16.74 -18.82 -8.99
CA ASN A 234 17.69 -17.73 -8.73
C ASN A 234 18.86 -17.75 -9.73
N SER A 235 19.46 -18.92 -9.95
CA SER A 235 20.55 -19.10 -10.92
C SER A 235 20.09 -18.85 -12.36
N ASN A 236 18.91 -19.32 -12.75
CA ASN A 236 18.39 -19.15 -14.12
C ASN A 236 17.93 -17.72 -14.44
N LYS A 237 17.43 -16.99 -13.44
CA LYS A 237 16.97 -15.61 -13.59
C LYS A 237 18.14 -14.67 -13.90
N SER A 238 19.28 -14.85 -13.23
CA SER A 238 20.46 -14.00 -13.34
C SER A 238 20.17 -12.51 -13.06
N GLY A 239 21.15 -11.64 -13.31
CA GLY A 239 21.06 -10.21 -13.04
C GLY A 239 20.30 -9.38 -14.08
N HIS A 240 19.72 -9.99 -15.12
CA HIS A 240 19.22 -9.25 -16.30
C HIS A 240 17.78 -9.61 -16.72
N LYS A 241 17.13 -10.56 -16.06
CA LYS A 241 15.73 -10.92 -16.38
C LYS A 241 14.78 -10.35 -15.32
N ILE A 242 13.72 -9.73 -15.80
CA ILE A 242 12.58 -9.29 -14.99
C ILE A 242 11.54 -10.41 -15.06
N ILE A 243 11.47 -11.22 -14.02
CA ILE A 243 10.59 -12.38 -13.98
C ILE A 243 10.06 -12.60 -12.56
N THR A 244 8.76 -12.82 -12.50
CA THR A 244 7.99 -13.22 -11.31
C THR A 244 6.71 -13.90 -11.81
N SER A 245 5.85 -14.35 -10.91
CA SER A 245 4.56 -14.93 -11.29
C SER A 245 3.52 -14.68 -10.21
N ASN A 246 2.23 -14.75 -10.53
CA ASN A 246 1.16 -14.89 -9.53
C ASN A 246 0.73 -16.35 -9.35
N LEU A 247 1.59 -17.32 -9.69
CA LEU A 247 1.30 -18.72 -9.41
C LEU A 247 1.23 -18.94 -7.89
N LYS A 248 0.08 -19.43 -7.45
CA LYS A 248 -0.25 -19.75 -6.06
C LYS A 248 -0.97 -21.11 -6.04
N PRO A 249 -0.86 -21.91 -4.97
CA PRO A 249 -1.70 -23.09 -4.80
C PRO A 249 -3.19 -22.70 -4.88
N LEU A 250 -3.99 -23.48 -5.60
CA LEU A 250 -5.45 -23.25 -5.71
C LEU A 250 -6.19 -23.58 -4.41
N TYR A 251 -5.65 -24.53 -3.65
CA TYR A 251 -6.17 -24.99 -2.37
C TYR A 251 -5.00 -24.97 -1.37
N TRP A 252 -5.27 -24.43 -0.17
CA TRP A 252 -4.36 -24.24 0.99
C TRP A 252 -2.86 -24.10 0.67
#